data_AF-A0A8A3P8T4-F1
#
_entry.id   AF-A0A8A3P8T4-F1
#
_cell.length_a   1.000
_cell.length_b   1.000
_cell.length_c   1.000
_cell.angle_alpha   90.00
_cell.angle_beta   90.00
_cell.angle_gamma   90.00
#
_symmetry.space_group_name_H-M   'P 1'
#
loop_
_entity.id
_entity.type
_entity.pdbx_description
1 polymer ?
#
loop_
_entity_poly.entity_id
_entity_poly.type
_entity_poly.pdbx_seq_one_letter_code
_entity_poly.pdbx_strand_id
1 'polypeptide(L)'
;MRYILDVKLGWREEEMKLLRASSPSSSPSSSYFKRAIANANADAHDAYNNDSSAIRVLLNDWPYAIDEKIVHLVVWTKFALEDDPETGETREDVKRDIETWVEMRFGERCGRDNVIWFRNWKSLKSIHAVEHFHVMLYDPDPEFVKEVTRAKGERERDLSIQGSRLD
;
A
#
# COMPACT_ATOMS: atom_id res chain seq x y z
N MET A 1 -7.50 -3.98 -15.71
CA MET A 1 -6.74 -4.83 -14.76
C MET A 1 -5.25 -4.89 -15.11
N ARG A 2 -4.89 -5.33 -16.32
CA ARG A 2 -3.48 -5.47 -16.76
C ARG A 2 -2.65 -4.18 -16.66
N TYR A 3 -3.25 -3.03 -16.98
CA TYR A 3 -2.58 -1.73 -16.85
C TYR A 3 -2.11 -1.42 -15.41
N ILE A 4 -2.97 -1.61 -14.40
CA ILE A 4 -2.59 -1.32 -13.00
C ILE A 4 -1.48 -2.26 -12.55
N LEU A 5 -1.62 -3.56 -12.83
CA LEU A 5 -0.63 -4.58 -12.48
C LEU A 5 0.73 -4.33 -13.14
N ASP A 6 0.76 -4.30 -14.48
CA ASP A 6 2.01 -4.28 -15.23
C ASP A 6 2.66 -2.88 -15.22
N VAL A 7 1.87 -1.82 -15.34
CA VAL A 7 2.40 -0.44 -15.53
C VAL A 7 2.59 0.30 -14.21
N LYS A 8 1.63 0.20 -13.29
CA LYS A 8 1.66 0.99 -12.05
C LYS A 8 2.32 0.28 -10.89
N LEU A 9 2.06 -1.02 -10.75
CA LEU A 9 2.58 -1.82 -9.65
C LEU A 9 3.87 -2.54 -10.03
N GLY A 10 4.10 -2.78 -11.33
CA GLY A 10 5.20 -3.62 -11.81
C GLY A 10 5.04 -5.09 -11.39
N TRP A 11 3.80 -5.52 -11.12
CA TRP A 11 3.46 -6.87 -10.66
C TRP A 11 2.93 -7.69 -11.84
N ARG A 12 3.64 -8.77 -12.18
CA ARG A 12 3.22 -9.66 -13.26
C ARG A 12 1.99 -10.47 -12.86
N GLU A 13 1.04 -10.57 -13.78
CA GLU A 13 -0.20 -11.33 -13.56
C GLU A 13 0.06 -12.79 -13.13
N GLU A 14 1.02 -13.48 -13.75
CA GLU A 14 1.36 -14.86 -13.43
C GLU A 14 1.94 -15.03 -12.02
N GLU A 15 2.73 -14.05 -11.57
CA GLU A 15 3.26 -14.02 -10.20
C GLU A 15 2.12 -13.87 -9.19
N MET A 16 1.16 -12.99 -9.48
CA MET A 16 -0.03 -12.79 -8.65
C MET A 16 -0.93 -14.04 -8.60
N LYS A 17 -1.07 -14.77 -9.72
CA LYS A 17 -1.79 -16.05 -9.76
C LYS A 17 -1.12 -17.12 -8.91
N LEU A 18 0.21 -17.24 -9.00
CA LEU A 18 0.99 -18.20 -8.20
C LEU A 18 0.90 -17.90 -6.69
N LEU A 19 0.99 -16.63 -6.30
CA LEU A 19 0.84 -16.21 -4.90
C LEU A 19 -0.55 -16.56 -4.34
N ARG A 20 -1.59 -16.44 -5.15
CA ARG A 20 -2.96 -16.82 -4.76
C ARG A 20 -3.12 -18.33 -4.63
N ALA A 21 -2.58 -19.10 -5.57
CA ALA A 21 -2.65 -20.56 -5.53
C ALA A 21 -1.85 -21.17 -4.37
N SER A 22 -0.79 -20.47 -3.91
CA SER A 22 0.07 -20.91 -2.81
C SER A 22 -0.34 -20.34 -1.45
N SER A 23 -1.30 -19.41 -1.38
CA SER A 23 -1.81 -18.88 -0.12
C SER A 23 -2.63 -19.96 0.60
N PRO A 24 -2.19 -20.48 1.76
CA PRO A 24 -2.95 -21.50 2.47
C PRO A 24 -4.24 -20.86 3.00
N SER A 25 -5.39 -21.39 2.61
CA SER A 25 -6.71 -20.98 3.08
C SER A 25 -6.96 -21.23 4.57
N SER A 26 -5.96 -21.72 5.30
CA SER A 26 -6.07 -22.26 6.66
C SER A 26 -5.00 -21.78 7.64
N SER A 27 -4.09 -20.86 7.25
CA SER A 27 -3.11 -20.30 8.21
C SER A 27 -3.74 -19.12 8.97
N PRO A 28 -3.49 -18.95 10.28
CA PRO A 28 -4.00 -17.80 11.03
C PRO A 28 -3.40 -16.52 10.42
N SER A 29 -4.24 -15.82 9.67
CA SER A 29 -3.93 -14.70 8.79
C SER A 29 -3.16 -13.56 9.45
N SER A 30 -3.35 -13.34 10.75
CA SER A 30 -2.54 -12.38 11.52
C SER A 30 -1.04 -12.68 11.45
N SER A 31 -0.61 -13.95 11.37
CA SER A 31 0.82 -14.30 11.26
C SER A 31 1.40 -14.00 9.88
N TYR A 32 0.63 -14.19 8.81
CA TYR A 32 1.08 -13.88 7.45
C TYR A 32 1.06 -12.37 7.21
N PHE A 33 -0.01 -11.67 7.62
CA PHE A 33 -0.10 -10.23 7.52
C PHE A 33 1.00 -9.57 8.36
N LYS A 34 1.15 -9.94 9.63
CA LYS A 34 2.26 -9.44 10.46
C LYS A 34 3.62 -9.76 9.87
N ARG A 35 3.81 -10.92 9.23
CA ARG A 35 5.07 -11.26 8.57
C ARG A 35 5.27 -10.48 7.27
N ALA A 36 4.24 -10.26 6.48
CA ALA A 36 4.31 -9.46 5.26
C ALA A 36 4.60 -7.99 5.58
N ILE A 37 3.95 -7.45 6.62
CA ILE A 37 4.21 -6.11 7.15
C ILE A 37 5.56 -6.03 7.85
N ALA A 38 5.93 -7.00 8.69
CA ALA A 38 7.24 -7.03 9.33
C ALA A 38 8.35 -7.15 8.29
N ASN A 39 8.19 -7.96 7.24
CA ASN A 39 9.14 -8.01 6.13
C ASN A 39 9.17 -6.68 5.36
N ALA A 40 8.01 -6.07 5.12
CA ALA A 40 7.93 -4.73 4.52
C ALA A 40 8.63 -3.66 5.37
N ASN A 41 8.67 -3.83 6.69
CA ASN A 41 9.30 -2.90 7.63
C ASN A 41 10.77 -3.25 7.97
N ALA A 42 11.16 -4.53 7.90
CA ALA A 42 12.49 -5.04 8.25
C ALA A 42 13.55 -4.77 7.18
N ASP A 43 13.12 -4.40 5.97
CA ASP A 43 13.93 -3.64 5.01
C ASP A 43 14.16 -2.20 5.54
N ALA A 44 14.50 -2.04 6.83
CA ALA A 44 14.37 -0.82 7.64
C ALA A 44 15.29 0.34 7.23
N HIS A 45 16.24 0.12 6.31
CA HIS A 45 16.93 1.21 5.63
C HIS A 45 16.02 1.93 4.61
N ASP A 46 14.84 1.35 4.36
CA ASP A 46 13.85 1.62 3.31
C ASP A 46 12.42 1.67 3.86
N ALA A 47 12.23 1.88 5.17
CA ALA A 47 10.91 1.99 5.82
C ALA A 47 9.98 3.07 5.19
N TYR A 48 10.60 4.02 4.48
CA TYR A 48 9.93 5.08 3.73
C TYR A 48 9.80 4.83 2.23
N ASN A 49 10.37 3.74 1.73
CA ASN A 49 10.30 3.38 0.34
C ASN A 49 9.10 2.47 0.11
N ASN A 50 8.55 2.58 -1.08
CA ASN A 50 7.48 1.74 -1.58
C ASN A 50 7.94 0.27 -1.79
N ASP A 51 9.01 -0.20 -1.13
CA ASP A 51 9.91 -1.25 -1.62
C ASP A 51 9.63 -2.66 -1.10
N SER A 52 8.63 -2.84 -0.22
CA SER A 52 8.14 -4.21 -0.02
C SER A 52 7.55 -4.70 -1.33
N SER A 53 8.12 -5.76 -1.92
CA SER A 53 7.55 -6.40 -3.10
C SER A 53 6.07 -6.79 -2.91
N ALA A 54 5.57 -6.80 -1.67
CA ALA A 54 4.19 -7.14 -1.31
C ALA A 54 3.22 -5.96 -1.16
N ILE A 55 3.69 -4.71 -0.99
CA ILE A 55 2.83 -3.52 -0.78
C ILE A 55 3.26 -2.38 -1.71
N ARG A 56 2.30 -1.68 -2.33
CA ARG A 56 2.56 -0.48 -3.11
C ARG A 56 1.62 0.67 -2.75
N VAL A 57 2.16 1.85 -2.43
CA VAL A 57 1.40 3.10 -2.20
C VAL A 57 1.48 3.95 -3.46
N LEU A 58 0.34 4.41 -3.96
CA LEU A 58 0.23 5.28 -5.14
C LEU A 58 -0.78 6.41 -4.88
N LEU A 59 -0.63 7.54 -5.59
CA LEU A 59 -1.71 8.51 -5.70
C LEU A 59 -2.93 7.86 -6.36
N ASN A 60 -4.13 8.17 -5.87
CA ASN A 60 -5.35 7.77 -6.53
C ASN A 60 -5.52 8.62 -7.80
N ASP A 61 -5.64 7.98 -8.96
CA ASP A 61 -5.87 8.67 -10.24
C ASP A 61 -7.29 9.24 -10.37
N TRP A 62 -8.20 8.72 -9.56
CA TRP A 62 -9.60 9.12 -9.52
C TRP A 62 -9.95 9.50 -8.08
N PRO A 63 -9.33 10.57 -7.54
CA PRO A 63 -9.60 11.01 -6.18
C PRO A 63 -11.07 11.42 -6.10
N TYR A 64 -11.67 11.20 -4.94
CA TYR A 64 -12.99 11.78 -4.70
C TYR A 64 -12.91 13.30 -4.81
N ALA A 65 -13.96 13.93 -5.32
CA ALA A 65 -14.09 15.38 -5.39
C ALA A 65 -14.28 15.94 -3.97
N ILE A 66 -13.17 16.04 -3.25
CA ILE A 66 -13.04 16.49 -1.86
C ILE A 66 -12.17 17.76 -1.87
N ASP A 67 -12.06 18.43 -0.71
CA ASP A 67 -11.13 19.51 -0.41
C ASP A 67 -9.73 19.28 -1.02
N GLU A 68 -9.16 20.32 -1.64
CA GLU A 68 -7.85 20.28 -2.32
C GLU A 68 -6.68 19.95 -1.39
N LYS A 69 -6.86 20.13 -0.08
CA LYS A 69 -5.88 19.74 0.93
C LYS A 69 -5.83 18.23 1.18
N ILE A 70 -6.81 17.48 0.70
CA ILE A 70 -6.89 16.05 0.95
C ILE A 70 -6.15 15.29 -0.16
N VAL A 71 -5.05 14.64 0.23
CA VAL A 71 -4.31 13.74 -0.66
C VAL A 71 -4.90 12.34 -0.54
N HIS A 72 -5.44 11.83 -1.65
CA HIS A 72 -6.03 10.49 -1.71
C HIS A 72 -5.01 9.49 -2.24
N LEU A 73 -4.58 8.57 -1.38
CA LEU A 73 -3.68 7.47 -1.69
C LEU A 73 -4.44 6.16 -1.84
N VAL A 74 -3.89 5.24 -2.62
CA VAL A 74 -4.30 3.84 -2.71
C VAL A 74 -3.13 2.96 -2.32
N VAL A 75 -3.35 2.10 -1.33
CA VAL A 75 -2.39 1.11 -0.85
C VAL A 75 -2.79 -0.25 -1.41
N TRP A 76 -1.96 -0.79 -2.30
CA TRP A 76 -2.13 -2.07 -2.98
C TRP A 76 -1.37 -3.17 -2.27
N THR A 77 -1.96 -4.36 -2.14
CA THR A 77 -1.34 -5.51 -1.47
C THR A 77 -1.33 -6.74 -2.39
N LYS A 78 -0.24 -7.52 -2.35
CA LYS A 78 -0.17 -8.84 -2.99
C LYS A 78 -0.94 -9.93 -2.22
N PHE A 79 -1.23 -9.66 -0.96
CA PHE A 79 -1.91 -10.57 -0.05
C PHE A 79 -3.37 -10.18 0.17
N ALA A 80 -4.15 -11.16 0.62
CA ALA A 80 -5.56 -10.97 0.91
C ALA A 80 -5.75 -10.13 2.18
N LEU A 81 -6.69 -9.19 2.11
CA LEU A 81 -7.26 -8.53 3.28
C LEU A 81 -8.54 -9.30 3.61
N GLU A 82 -8.47 -10.18 4.61
CA GLU A 82 -9.54 -11.14 4.85
C GLU A 82 -10.79 -10.50 5.44
N ASP A 83 -11.93 -11.00 4.96
CA ASP A 83 -13.24 -10.64 5.48
C ASP A 83 -13.74 -11.76 6.39
N ASP A 84 -14.54 -11.38 7.38
CA ASP A 84 -15.27 -12.28 8.23
C ASP A 84 -16.30 -13.04 7.36
N PRO A 85 -16.28 -14.38 7.38
CA PRO A 85 -17.13 -15.18 6.50
C PRO A 85 -18.62 -15.09 6.84
N GLU A 86 -18.97 -14.66 8.06
CA GLU A 86 -20.35 -14.54 8.53
C GLU A 86 -20.93 -13.16 8.20
N THR A 87 -20.17 -12.10 8.48
CA THR A 87 -20.65 -10.71 8.31
C THR A 87 -20.27 -10.10 6.97
N GLY A 88 -19.24 -10.63 6.29
CA GLY A 88 -18.68 -10.06 5.08
C GLY A 88 -17.86 -8.77 5.29
N GLU A 89 -17.72 -8.32 6.54
CA GLU A 89 -16.87 -7.19 6.90
C GLU A 89 -15.39 -7.58 6.96
N THR A 90 -14.47 -6.60 6.89
CA THR A 90 -13.04 -6.90 7.16
C THR A 90 -12.87 -7.42 8.59
N ARG A 91 -12.13 -8.53 8.76
CA ARG A 91 -11.90 -9.13 10.09
C ARG A 91 -11.23 -8.13 11.03
N GLU A 92 -11.57 -8.20 12.31
CA GLU A 92 -11.09 -7.24 13.32
C GLU A 92 -9.57 -7.25 13.52
N ASP A 93 -8.94 -8.42 13.41
CA ASP A 93 -7.48 -8.51 13.45
C ASP A 93 -6.82 -7.86 12.23
N VAL A 94 -7.41 -8.03 11.04
CA VAL A 94 -6.95 -7.36 9.80
C VAL A 94 -7.14 -5.85 9.92
N LYS A 95 -8.27 -5.36 10.44
CA LYS A 95 -8.50 -3.93 10.69
C LYS A 95 -7.42 -3.35 11.60
N ARG A 96 -7.14 -4.00 12.73
CA ARG A 96 -6.09 -3.57 13.68
C ARG A 96 -4.69 -3.59 13.06
N ASP A 97 -4.38 -4.61 12.27
CA ASP A 97 -3.06 -4.71 11.67
C ASP A 97 -2.89 -3.64 10.55
N ILE A 98 -3.94 -3.29 9.79
CA ILE A 98 -3.94 -2.14 8.86
C ILE A 98 -3.77 -0.83 9.62
N GLU A 99 -4.57 -0.59 10.67
CA GLU A 99 -4.50 0.61 11.51
C GLU A 99 -3.07 0.83 12.05
N THR A 100 -2.46 -0.24 12.57
CA THR A 100 -1.08 -0.18 13.10
C THR A 100 -0.09 0.20 12.00
N TRP A 101 -0.23 -0.37 10.80
CA TRP A 101 0.63 -0.04 9.67
C TRP A 101 0.42 1.41 9.18
N VAL A 102 -0.82 1.88 9.08
CA VAL A 102 -1.15 3.25 8.68
C VAL A 102 -0.58 4.26 9.67
N GLU A 103 -0.72 4.00 10.98
CA GLU A 103 -0.18 4.86 12.03
C GLU A 103 1.35 4.96 11.95
N MET A 104 2.05 3.82 11.87
CA MET A 104 3.51 3.82 11.72
C MET A 104 3.96 4.52 10.43
N ARG A 105 3.22 4.36 9.34
CA ARG A 105 3.66 4.82 8.02
C ARG A 105 3.37 6.29 7.75
N PHE A 106 2.25 6.79 8.26
CA PHE A 106 1.75 8.14 8.00
C PHE A 106 1.52 8.96 9.27
N GLY A 107 1.02 8.33 10.34
CA GLY A 107 0.66 9.00 11.59
C GLY A 107 1.82 9.77 12.23
N GLU A 108 3.03 9.23 12.21
CA GLU A 108 4.22 9.91 12.77
C GLU A 108 4.57 11.23 12.06
N ARG A 109 4.31 11.34 10.75
CA ARG A 109 4.66 12.52 9.93
C ARG A 109 3.49 13.48 9.73
N CYS A 110 2.27 12.96 9.63
CA CYS A 110 1.06 13.76 9.38
C CYS A 110 0.30 14.11 10.66
N GLY A 111 0.51 13.38 11.75
CA GLY A 111 -0.34 13.41 12.95
C GLY A 111 -1.55 12.49 12.77
N ARG A 112 -1.85 11.68 13.79
CA ARG A 112 -2.91 10.66 13.77
C ARG A 112 -4.27 11.19 13.34
N ASP A 113 -4.65 12.38 13.81
CA ASP A 113 -5.95 12.98 13.52
C ASP A 113 -6.08 13.48 12.06
N ASN A 114 -4.97 13.57 11.33
CA ASN A 114 -4.92 13.99 9.92
C ASN A 114 -4.83 12.81 8.95
N VAL A 115 -4.95 11.58 9.46
CA VAL A 115 -4.86 10.36 8.67
C VAL A 115 -6.12 9.54 8.88
N ILE A 116 -6.81 9.23 7.79
CA ILE A 116 -7.91 8.26 7.80
C ILE A 116 -7.68 7.20 6.73
N TRP A 117 -8.16 5.98 6.96
CA TRP A 117 -8.13 4.93 5.97
C TRP A 117 -9.49 4.24 5.89
N PHE A 118 -9.79 3.68 4.72
CA PHE A 118 -11.00 2.90 4.51
C PHE A 118 -10.80 1.88 3.41
N ARG A 119 -11.63 0.84 3.43
CA ARG A 119 -11.66 -0.20 2.39
C ARG A 119 -13.07 -0.31 1.84
N ASN A 120 -13.19 -0.30 0.51
CA ASN A 120 -14.47 -0.54 -0.14
C ASN A 120 -14.89 -2.00 0.03
N TRP A 121 -16.17 -2.22 0.35
CA TRP A 121 -16.74 -3.56 0.53
C TRP A 121 -16.64 -4.39 -0.76
N LYS A 122 -16.54 -5.71 -0.61
CA LYS A 122 -16.36 -6.67 -1.73
C LYS A 122 -17.40 -6.54 -2.84
N SER A 123 -18.64 -6.15 -2.53
CA SER A 123 -19.74 -5.97 -3.47
C SER A 123 -19.56 -4.81 -4.46
N LEU A 124 -18.61 -3.90 -4.21
CA LEU A 124 -18.28 -2.74 -5.07
C LEU A 124 -16.94 -2.90 -5.81
N LYS A 125 -16.25 -4.04 -5.67
CA LYS A 125 -14.91 -4.23 -6.26
C LYS A 125 -14.99 -4.68 -7.71
N SER A 126 -14.70 -3.79 -8.65
CA SER A 126 -14.51 -4.13 -10.07
C SER A 126 -13.22 -4.92 -10.35
N ILE A 127 -12.35 -5.10 -9.36
CA ILE A 127 -11.00 -5.69 -9.51
C ILE A 127 -10.78 -6.76 -8.43
N HIS A 128 -11.03 -8.03 -8.76
CA HIS A 128 -10.80 -9.16 -7.86
C HIS A 128 -9.32 -9.60 -7.75
N ALA A 129 -8.44 -9.12 -8.64
CA ALA A 129 -7.06 -9.64 -8.72
C ALA A 129 -6.04 -8.92 -7.83
N VAL A 130 -6.38 -7.76 -7.24
CA VAL A 130 -5.46 -7.05 -6.32
C VAL A 130 -6.27 -6.41 -5.20
N GLU A 131 -5.93 -6.75 -3.96
CA GLU A 131 -6.53 -6.10 -2.80
C GLU A 131 -5.91 -4.72 -2.60
N HIS A 132 -6.73 -3.79 -2.12
CA HIS A 132 -6.30 -2.44 -1.80
C HIS A 132 -7.20 -1.82 -0.74
N PHE A 133 -6.67 -0.79 -0.09
CA PHE A 133 -7.42 0.14 0.74
C PHE A 133 -6.97 1.56 0.42
N HIS A 134 -7.77 2.53 0.84
CA HIS A 134 -7.53 3.94 0.63
C HIS A 134 -7.01 4.58 1.91
N VAL A 135 -6.11 5.54 1.74
CA VAL A 135 -5.66 6.43 2.81
C VAL A 135 -5.90 7.86 2.35
N MET A 136 -6.47 8.69 3.21
CA MET A 136 -6.60 10.13 3.00
C MET A 136 -5.73 10.83 4.03
N LEU A 137 -4.89 11.74 3.53
CA LEU A 137 -4.03 12.59 4.34
C LEU A 137 -4.55 14.03 4.22
N TYR A 138 -4.76 14.70 5.36
CA TYR A 138 -5.13 16.11 5.38
C TYR A 138 -3.89 17.00 5.42
N ASP A 139 -3.75 17.86 4.41
CA ASP A 139 -2.69 18.87 4.25
C ASP A 139 -1.26 18.32 4.50
N PRO A 140 -0.86 17.16 3.91
CA PRO A 140 0.45 16.58 4.17
C PRO A 140 1.56 17.38 3.47
N ASP A 141 2.78 17.28 4.00
CA ASP A 141 3.98 17.76 3.32
C ASP A 141 4.10 17.13 1.91
N PRO A 142 4.14 17.92 0.82
CA PRO A 142 4.26 17.40 -0.54
C PRO A 142 5.50 16.54 -0.77
N GLU A 143 6.62 16.81 -0.08
CA GLU A 143 7.82 15.98 -0.20
C GLU A 143 7.62 14.61 0.46
N PHE A 144 6.88 14.55 1.57
CA PHE A 144 6.46 13.29 2.17
C PHE A 144 5.55 12.49 1.23
N VAL A 145 4.60 13.15 0.55
CA VAL A 145 3.75 12.47 -0.45
C VAL A 145 4.57 11.88 -1.59
N LYS A 146 5.55 12.63 -2.12
CA LYS A 146 6.47 12.12 -3.14
C LYS A 146 7.27 10.93 -2.61
N GLU A 147 7.83 11.05 -1.40
CA GLU A 147 8.60 10.00 -0.75
C GLU A 147 7.83 8.68 -0.66
N VAL A 148 6.60 8.71 -0.16
CA VAL A 148 5.81 7.48 0.04
C VAL A 148 5.24 6.88 -1.25
N THR A 149 5.17 7.65 -2.33
CA THR A 149 4.60 7.21 -3.62
C THR A 149 5.66 6.83 -4.67
N ARG A 150 6.95 7.10 -4.43
CA ARG A 150 8.04 6.84 -5.39
C ARG A 150 8.20 5.36 -5.73
N ALA A 151 8.36 5.05 -7.02
CA ALA A 151 8.77 3.73 -7.51
C ALA A 151 10.30 3.63 -7.62
N LYS A 152 10.85 2.41 -7.46
CA LYS A 152 12.30 2.09 -7.42
C LYS A 152 13.16 2.77 -8.52
N GLY A 153 12.63 2.96 -9.73
CA GLY A 153 13.38 3.45 -10.89
C GLY A 153 13.70 4.95 -10.91
N GLU A 154 13.20 5.75 -9.97
CA GLU A 154 13.43 7.21 -9.96
C GLU A 154 14.64 7.61 -9.09
N ARG A 155 14.93 6.85 -8.03
CA ARG A 155 16.02 7.18 -7.09
C ARG A 155 17.42 6.83 -7.61
N GLU A 156 17.54 5.74 -8.38
CA GLU A 156 18.81 5.38 -9.05
C GLU A 156 19.23 6.43 -10.08
N ARG A 157 18.28 7.11 -10.74
CA ARG A 157 18.56 8.22 -11.66
C ARG A 157 19.01 9.46 -10.91
N ASP A 158 18.32 9.87 -9.84
CA ASP A 158 18.69 11.09 -9.09
C ASP A 158 20.05 10.97 -8.40
N LEU A 159 20.38 9.81 -7.82
CA LEU A 159 21.70 9.55 -7.23
C LEU A 159 22.81 9.48 -8.30
N SER A 160 22.52 8.94 -9.48
CA SER A 160 23.48 8.93 -10.61
C SER A 160 23.75 10.33 -11.18
N ILE A 161 22.74 11.22 -11.17
CA ILE A 161 22.85 12.61 -11.68
C ILE A 161 23.61 13.50 -10.70
N GLN A 162 23.48 13.25 -9.38
CA GLN A 162 24.27 13.97 -8.37
C GLN A 162 25.73 13.51 -8.34
N GLY A 163 26.01 12.22 -8.59
CA GLY A 163 27.37 11.69 -8.70
C GLY A 163 28.15 12.17 -9.93
N SER A 164 27.46 12.46 -11.04
CA SER A 164 28.10 12.92 -12.28
C SER A 164 28.39 14.43 -12.34
N ARG A 165 28.20 15.15 -11.24
CA ARG A 165 28.32 16.62 -11.16
C ARG A 165 29.57 17.08 -10.40
N LEU A 166 30.45 16.15 -10.02
CA LEU A 166 31.68 16.39 -9.27
C LEU A 166 32.96 15.88 -9.95
N ASP A 167 32.90 15.56 -11.24
CA ASP A 167 34.08 15.22 -12.06
C ASP A 167 34.31 16.27 -13.16
#